data_AF-A0AAV4QFM0-F1
#
_entry.id   AF-A0AAV4QFM0-F1
#
_cell.length_a   1.000
_cell.length_b   1.000
_cell.length_c   1.000
_cell.angle_alpha   90.00
_cell.angle_beta   90.00
_cell.angle_gamma   90.00
#
_symmetry.space_group_name_H-M   'P 1'
#
loop_
_entity.id
_entity.type
_entity.pdbx_description
1 polymer ?
#
loop_
_entity_poly.entity_id
_entity_poly.type
_entity_poly.pdbx_seq_one_letter_code
_entity_poly.pdbx_strand_id
1 'polypeptide(L)'
;MPERLSSGIAGVPLGTITGAVRQLFLTIIERTTETLAPTDLIRFYIQDDHLDHPISTTIMPVSDLTIEKILTAILKVLQSNNCEAHQCPKACYICLRMSCPPGQPQRCQDCDRLCVSKSCYQAHKTVTGKKGKSLCEKIYQCRICCKVIRRNKCRQELHRCETTKCPSCNQYVIATEHFCYLKKISPKRPNERLIFFDFETDQSSGEHIVNFALAQYADGTEKMFNGYSACENFCAWLFTPEHKGFTAIAHNMKGFDGQFIMAWILKQGMTPDVIPNGGLIMSILHPCFKIRIVDSLNFLPMPLSKILDCFGFKELRKGSFPHLFNIKQNQNYEGAFYEARFYSPDSMGPAAREKFLTWYVTIASACIAVFRSLHATPNTIAMVPIHGYVNDIRYSPDSIRWLDFVSHNENIVILHDLNGTGEKKNLWHFCR
;
A
#
# COMPACT_ATOMS: atom_id res chain seq x y z
N MET A 1 42.74 -20.50 -16.91
CA MET A 1 41.99 -20.11 -18.12
C MET A 1 41.07 -21.26 -18.48
N PRO A 2 39.75 -21.11 -18.46
CA PRO A 2 38.87 -22.11 -19.05
C PRO A 2 39.02 -22.04 -20.57
N GLU A 3 39.09 -23.21 -21.21
CA GLU A 3 39.27 -23.37 -22.66
C GLU A 3 38.24 -22.54 -23.43
N ARG A 4 38.73 -21.70 -24.35
CA ARG A 4 37.88 -21.05 -25.34
C ARG A 4 37.15 -22.13 -26.13
N LEU A 5 35.84 -21.96 -26.30
CA LEU A 5 34.99 -22.76 -27.20
C LEU A 5 35.76 -23.10 -28.48
N SER A 6 35.74 -24.39 -28.83
CA SER A 6 36.56 -24.97 -29.89
C SER A 6 36.46 -24.19 -31.21
N SER A 7 37.59 -24.12 -31.94
CA SER A 7 37.77 -23.41 -33.21
C SER A 7 36.90 -23.91 -34.37
N GLY A 8 35.92 -24.79 -34.12
CA GLY A 8 35.00 -25.37 -35.09
C GLY A 8 33.63 -24.67 -35.23
N ILE A 9 33.35 -23.58 -34.49
CA ILE A 9 32.03 -22.92 -34.52
C ILE A 9 31.91 -21.86 -35.65
N ALA A 10 33.01 -21.49 -36.29
CA ALA A 10 32.97 -20.60 -37.45
C ALA A 10 32.44 -21.35 -38.69
N GLY A 11 31.13 -21.27 -38.93
CA GLY A 11 30.47 -21.82 -40.13
C GLY A 11 29.28 -22.74 -39.89
N VAL A 12 28.87 -22.99 -38.64
CA VAL A 12 27.72 -23.84 -38.32
C VAL A 12 26.41 -23.08 -38.57
N PRO A 13 25.41 -23.65 -39.27
CA PRO A 13 24.10 -23.03 -39.45
C PRO A 13 23.45 -22.66 -38.11
N LEU A 14 22.85 -21.46 -38.02
CA LEU A 14 22.22 -20.92 -36.82
C LEU A 14 21.23 -21.89 -36.14
N GLY A 15 20.56 -22.75 -36.91
CA GLY A 15 19.63 -23.76 -36.39
C GLY A 15 20.28 -24.77 -35.43
N THR A 16 21.52 -25.18 -35.70
CA THR A 16 22.26 -26.16 -34.88
C THR A 16 22.82 -25.53 -33.59
N ILE A 17 23.10 -24.22 -33.61
CA ILE A 17 23.58 -23.46 -32.45
C ILE A 17 22.50 -23.39 -31.35
N THR A 18 21.23 -23.20 -31.72
CA THR A 18 20.11 -23.17 -30.77
C THR A 18 19.98 -24.45 -29.97
N GLY A 19 20.15 -25.61 -30.61
CA GLY A 19 20.13 -26.91 -29.95
C GLY A 19 21.29 -27.09 -28.97
N ALA A 20 22.50 -26.70 -29.39
CA ALA A 20 23.69 -26.79 -28.55
C ALA A 20 23.63 -25.86 -27.32
N VAL A 21 23.16 -24.62 -27.51
CA VAL A 21 22.99 -23.65 -26.42
C VAL A 21 21.93 -24.14 -25.43
N ARG A 22 20.82 -24.70 -25.93
CA ARG A 22 19.77 -25.28 -25.07
C ARG A 22 20.33 -26.43 -24.21
N GLN A 23 21.08 -27.34 -24.81
CA GLN A 23 21.70 -28.45 -24.07
C GLN A 23 22.72 -27.96 -23.03
N LEU A 24 23.54 -26.97 -23.36
CA LEU A 24 24.48 -26.37 -22.42
C LEU A 24 23.77 -25.82 -21.16
N PHE A 25 22.69 -25.05 -21.34
CA PHE A 25 21.96 -24.51 -20.20
C PHE A 25 21.23 -25.60 -19.40
N LEU A 26 20.71 -26.66 -20.03
CA LEU A 26 20.15 -27.81 -19.31
C LEU A 26 21.20 -28.45 -18.40
N THR A 27 22.39 -28.75 -18.94
CA THR A 27 23.48 -29.34 -18.17
C THR A 27 23.94 -28.43 -17.02
N ILE A 28 23.98 -27.11 -17.23
CA ILE A 28 24.32 -26.16 -16.17
C ILE A 28 23.27 -26.20 -15.07
N ILE A 29 21.97 -26.20 -15.41
CA ILE A 29 20.88 -26.28 -14.43
C ILE A 29 21.02 -27.57 -13.62
N GLU A 30 21.08 -28.72 -14.28
CA GLU A 30 21.16 -30.04 -13.63
C GLU A 30 22.33 -30.10 -12.63
N ARG A 31 23.53 -29.65 -13.03
CA ARG A 31 24.71 -29.67 -12.16
C ARG A 31 24.67 -28.64 -11.03
N THR A 32 24.02 -27.50 -11.23
CA THR A 32 23.97 -26.43 -10.22
C THR A 32 22.83 -26.62 -9.22
N THR A 33 21.84 -27.43 -9.54
CA THR A 33 20.71 -27.74 -8.65
C THR A 33 20.79 -29.12 -8.00
N GLU A 34 21.80 -29.94 -8.32
CA GLU A 34 21.93 -31.33 -7.84
C GLU A 34 21.89 -31.45 -6.30
N THR A 35 22.40 -30.46 -5.59
CA THR A 35 22.49 -30.43 -4.12
C THR A 35 21.38 -29.63 -3.43
N LEU A 36 20.41 -29.10 -4.19
CA LEU A 36 19.36 -28.23 -3.68
C LEU A 36 18.01 -28.97 -3.55
N ALA A 37 17.25 -28.66 -2.51
CA ALA A 37 15.89 -29.17 -2.36
C ALA A 37 14.93 -28.45 -3.33
N PRO A 38 13.83 -29.10 -3.77
CA PRO A 38 12.86 -28.48 -4.68
C PRO A 38 12.26 -27.16 -4.16
N THR A 39 12.20 -26.97 -2.84
CA THR A 39 11.70 -25.76 -2.16
C THR A 39 12.74 -24.65 -2.01
N ASP A 40 14.02 -24.95 -2.23
CA ASP A 40 15.09 -23.98 -2.09
C ASP A 40 14.96 -22.89 -3.15
N LEU A 41 15.29 -21.65 -2.76
CA LEU A 41 15.18 -20.51 -3.66
C LEU A 41 16.44 -20.36 -4.50
N ILE A 42 16.27 -20.34 -5.82
CA ILE A 42 17.33 -20.17 -6.80
C ILE A 42 17.03 -19.00 -7.75
N ARG A 43 18.10 -18.39 -8.27
CA ARG A 43 18.06 -17.37 -9.32
C ARG A 43 19.20 -17.61 -10.29
N PHE A 44 18.92 -17.50 -11.58
CA PHE A 44 19.91 -17.58 -12.63
C PHE A 44 20.42 -16.18 -12.98
N TYR A 45 21.74 -16.01 -13.05
CA TYR A 45 22.41 -14.71 -13.24
C TYR A 45 23.58 -14.86 -14.21
N ILE A 46 23.54 -14.12 -15.33
CA ILE A 46 24.61 -14.04 -16.33
C ILE A 46 25.18 -12.63 -16.29
N GLN A 47 26.49 -12.54 -16.10
CA GLN A 47 27.24 -11.30 -16.17
C GLN A 47 28.33 -11.43 -17.23
N ASP A 48 28.45 -10.40 -18.06
CA ASP A 48 29.44 -10.28 -19.11
C ASP A 48 29.80 -8.80 -19.24
N ASP A 49 31.07 -8.48 -19.50
CA ASP A 49 31.56 -7.11 -19.61
C ASP A 49 30.93 -6.34 -20.79
N HIS A 50 30.34 -7.06 -21.76
CA HIS A 50 29.64 -6.48 -22.90
C HIS A 50 28.14 -6.25 -22.65
N LEU A 51 27.61 -6.60 -21.47
CA LEU A 51 26.22 -6.33 -21.09
C LEU A 51 26.13 -5.07 -20.22
N ASP A 52 25.26 -4.11 -20.60
CA ASP A 52 24.99 -2.91 -19.79
C ASP A 52 24.44 -3.26 -18.39
N HIS A 53 23.65 -4.33 -18.33
CA HIS A 53 23.07 -4.88 -17.10
C HIS A 53 23.12 -6.42 -17.16
N PRO A 54 23.36 -7.10 -16.03
CA PRO A 54 23.35 -8.55 -15.99
C PRO A 54 21.97 -9.13 -16.34
N ILE A 55 21.96 -10.27 -17.00
CA ILE A 55 20.72 -11.01 -17.28
C ILE A 55 20.38 -11.80 -16.02
N SER A 56 19.25 -11.48 -15.39
CA SER A 56 18.81 -12.12 -14.17
C SER A 56 17.39 -12.65 -14.33
N THR A 57 17.14 -13.88 -13.88
CA THR A 57 15.77 -14.35 -13.64
C THR A 57 15.22 -13.74 -12.35
N THR A 58 13.92 -13.87 -12.11
CA THR A 58 13.36 -13.71 -10.77
C THR A 58 13.88 -14.82 -9.85
N ILE A 59 13.83 -14.59 -8.54
CA ILE A 59 14.07 -15.68 -7.58
C ILE A 59 12.85 -16.62 -7.60
N MET A 60 13.07 -17.93 -7.55
CA MET A 60 12.01 -18.94 -7.60
C MET A 60 12.45 -20.23 -6.89
N PRO A 61 11.52 -21.10 -6.48
CA PRO A 61 11.85 -22.44 -6.03
C PRO A 61 12.60 -23.23 -7.12
N VAL A 62 13.50 -24.15 -6.73
CA VAL A 62 14.19 -25.05 -7.67
C VAL A 62 13.20 -25.86 -8.50
N SER A 63 12.06 -26.28 -7.92
CA SER A 63 10.99 -26.97 -8.65
C SER A 63 10.44 -26.18 -9.84
N ASP A 64 10.57 -24.86 -9.79
CA ASP A 64 10.00 -23.95 -10.76
C ASP A 64 11.04 -23.48 -11.80
N LEU A 65 12.31 -23.86 -11.64
CA LEU A 65 13.39 -23.47 -12.54
C LEU A 65 13.33 -24.31 -13.82
N THR A 66 12.89 -23.68 -14.92
CA THR A 66 12.88 -24.30 -16.24
C THR A 66 13.79 -23.56 -17.20
N ILE A 67 14.32 -24.28 -18.21
CA ILE A 67 15.13 -23.67 -19.26
C ILE A 67 14.38 -22.56 -20.01
N GLU A 68 13.07 -22.69 -20.18
CA GLU A 68 12.26 -21.68 -20.86
C GLU A 68 12.25 -20.35 -20.10
N LYS A 69 12.27 -20.37 -18.75
CA LYS A 69 12.37 -19.14 -17.93
C LYS A 69 13.73 -18.45 -18.10
N ILE A 70 14.81 -19.22 -18.25
CA ILE A 70 16.16 -18.69 -18.51
C ILE A 70 16.26 -18.14 -19.94
N LEU A 71 15.83 -18.91 -20.94
CA LEU A 71 15.79 -18.47 -22.33
C LEU A 71 14.91 -17.24 -22.50
N THR A 72 13.80 -17.13 -21.79
CA THR A 72 12.94 -15.93 -21.77
C THR A 72 13.69 -14.71 -21.23
N ALA A 73 14.49 -14.86 -20.16
CA ALA A 73 15.29 -13.75 -19.63
C ALA A 73 16.35 -13.28 -20.63
N ILE A 74 17.02 -14.22 -21.30
CA ILE A 74 18.01 -13.93 -22.36
C ILE A 74 17.32 -13.26 -23.56
N LEU A 75 16.20 -13.83 -24.04
CA LEU A 75 15.43 -13.29 -25.15
C LEU A 75 14.88 -11.90 -24.85
N LYS A 76 14.45 -11.61 -23.62
CA LYS A 76 14.02 -10.26 -23.22
C LYS A 76 15.13 -9.23 -23.40
N VAL A 77 16.39 -9.59 -23.12
CA VAL A 77 17.53 -8.70 -23.35
C VAL A 77 17.85 -8.59 -24.83
N LEU A 78 17.89 -9.71 -25.56
CA LEU A 78 18.11 -9.71 -27.02
C LEU A 78 17.01 -8.95 -27.80
N GLN A 79 15.78 -8.99 -27.30
CA GLN A 79 14.60 -8.33 -27.87
C GLN A 79 14.34 -6.95 -27.24
N SER A 80 15.15 -6.53 -26.27
CA SER A 80 15.00 -5.21 -25.65
C SER A 80 15.30 -4.15 -26.71
N ASN A 81 14.24 -3.61 -27.30
CA ASN A 81 14.27 -2.57 -28.33
C ASN A 81 14.69 -1.22 -27.73
N ASN A 82 15.89 -1.14 -27.16
CA ASN A 82 16.52 0.12 -26.82
C ASN A 82 17.37 0.60 -28.00
N CYS A 83 16.73 0.74 -29.16
CA CYS A 83 17.36 1.17 -30.42
C CYS A 83 17.97 2.58 -30.33
N GLU A 84 17.64 3.37 -29.30
CA GLU A 84 18.18 4.72 -29.11
C GLU A 84 19.47 4.78 -28.28
N ALA A 85 19.84 3.69 -27.61
CA ALA A 85 21.08 3.58 -26.84
C ALA A 85 22.10 2.64 -27.50
N HIS A 86 21.65 1.75 -28.38
CA HIS A 86 22.50 0.86 -29.15
C HIS A 86 23.34 1.63 -30.19
N GLN A 87 24.67 1.63 -30.03
CA GLN A 87 25.61 1.95 -31.10
C GLN A 87 25.71 0.73 -32.03
N CYS A 88 24.83 0.62 -33.02
CA CYS A 88 25.03 -0.37 -34.08
C CYS A 88 26.35 -0.03 -34.79
N PRO A 89 27.32 -0.96 -34.92
CA PRO A 89 28.60 -0.70 -35.57
C PRO A 89 28.49 -0.14 -36.99
N LYS A 90 27.33 -0.34 -37.63
CA LYS A 90 27.01 0.10 -38.99
C LYS A 90 26.19 1.39 -39.03
N ALA A 91 25.69 1.91 -37.92
CA ALA A 91 24.89 3.14 -37.90
C ALA A 91 25.76 4.38 -37.61
N CYS A 92 25.57 5.43 -38.40
CA CYS A 92 26.26 6.70 -38.18
C CYS A 92 25.85 7.34 -36.85
N TYR A 93 26.77 7.56 -35.92
CA TYR A 93 26.50 8.23 -34.63
C TYR A 93 25.96 9.67 -34.76
N ILE A 94 26.09 10.28 -35.94
CA ILE A 94 25.53 11.59 -36.26
C ILE A 94 24.09 11.44 -36.78
N CYS A 95 23.90 10.92 -37.99
CA CYS A 95 22.57 10.90 -38.65
C CYS A 95 21.75 9.63 -38.40
N LEU A 96 22.29 8.67 -37.64
CA LEU A 96 21.71 7.34 -37.33
C LEU A 96 21.37 6.48 -38.55
N ARG A 97 21.79 6.87 -39.76
CA ARG A 97 21.64 6.04 -40.97
C ARG A 97 22.64 4.89 -40.97
N MET A 98 22.17 3.72 -41.42
CA MET A 98 22.98 2.50 -41.59
C MET A 98 24.02 2.57 -42.72
N SER A 99 23.82 3.48 -43.68
CA SER A 99 24.78 3.75 -44.73
C SER A 99 24.96 5.26 -44.80
N CYS A 100 26.08 5.73 -44.23
CA CYS A 100 26.44 7.14 -44.24
C CYS A 100 27.78 7.29 -44.97
N PRO A 101 27.78 7.83 -46.20
CA PRO A 101 29.00 7.91 -46.98
C PRO A 101 29.99 8.89 -46.32
N PRO A 102 31.27 8.52 -46.21
CA PRO A 102 32.32 9.45 -45.81
C PRO A 102 32.44 10.56 -46.86
N GLY A 103 32.92 11.72 -46.43
CA GLY A 103 33.15 12.85 -47.31
C GLY A 103 33.87 13.95 -46.54
N GLN A 104 33.78 15.19 -47.03
CA GLN A 104 34.35 16.33 -46.33
C GLN A 104 33.55 16.61 -45.03
N PRO A 105 34.20 16.57 -43.85
CA PRO A 105 33.52 16.84 -42.59
C PRO A 105 32.99 18.27 -42.54
N GLN A 106 31.77 18.44 -42.05
CA GLN A 106 31.11 19.74 -41.93
C GLN A 106 30.51 19.89 -40.54
N ARG A 107 30.92 20.93 -39.81
CA ARG A 107 30.36 21.23 -38.48
C ARG A 107 29.00 21.90 -38.63
N CYS A 108 28.00 21.40 -37.90
CA CYS A 108 26.68 22.00 -37.88
C CYS A 108 26.66 23.22 -36.95
N GLN A 109 26.16 24.35 -37.42
CA GLN A 109 26.13 25.58 -36.61
C GLN A 109 25.04 25.57 -35.52
N ASP A 110 23.98 24.77 -35.68
CA ASP A 110 22.87 24.76 -34.71
C ASP A 110 23.13 23.82 -33.52
N CYS A 111 23.78 22.68 -33.77
CA CYS A 111 24.02 21.65 -32.76
C CYS A 111 25.49 21.38 -32.48
N ASP A 112 26.40 22.09 -33.15
CA ASP A 112 27.86 22.01 -33.01
C ASP A 112 28.51 20.63 -33.26
N ARG A 113 27.72 19.63 -33.66
CA ARG A 113 28.23 18.31 -34.03
C ARG A 113 28.93 18.33 -35.39
N LEU A 114 30.00 17.55 -35.50
CA LEU A 114 30.76 17.39 -36.74
C LEU A 114 30.14 16.28 -37.60
N CYS A 115 29.51 16.65 -38.70
CA CYS A 115 28.93 15.70 -39.65
C CYS A 115 30.01 15.15 -40.57
N VAL A 116 29.96 13.85 -40.88
CA VAL A 116 31.00 13.17 -41.67
C VAL A 116 30.98 13.52 -43.17
N SER A 117 29.88 14.08 -43.68
CA SER A 117 29.73 14.50 -45.08
C SER A 117 28.56 15.47 -45.24
N LYS A 118 28.46 16.14 -46.39
CA LYS A 118 27.30 17.00 -46.75
C LYS A 118 25.98 16.22 -46.72
N SER A 119 25.99 14.95 -47.14
CA SER A 119 24.81 14.06 -47.04
C SER A 119 24.41 13.80 -45.58
N CYS A 120 25.39 13.60 -44.70
CA CYS A 120 25.15 13.46 -43.26
C CYS A 120 24.58 14.76 -42.64
N TYR A 121 25.10 15.90 -43.06
CA TYR A 121 24.61 17.22 -42.64
C TYR A 121 23.13 17.41 -42.99
N GLN A 122 22.71 17.05 -44.20
CA GLN A 122 21.29 17.15 -44.57
C GLN A 122 20.43 16.15 -43.81
N ALA A 123 20.84 14.88 -43.75
CA ALA A 123 20.06 13.82 -43.12
C ALA A 123 19.82 14.03 -41.62
N HIS A 124 20.78 14.57 -40.86
CA HIS A 124 20.56 14.82 -39.42
C HIS A 124 19.64 16.03 -39.16
N LYS A 125 19.49 16.94 -40.13
CA LYS A 125 18.53 18.06 -40.10
C LYS A 125 17.14 17.67 -40.61
N THR A 126 17.02 16.55 -41.32
CA THR A 126 15.71 16.03 -41.74
C THR A 126 14.88 15.62 -40.52
N VAL A 127 13.60 16.01 -40.53
CA VAL A 127 12.64 15.61 -39.50
C VAL A 127 12.29 14.14 -39.69
N THR A 128 12.51 13.32 -38.66
CA THR A 128 12.23 11.88 -38.69
C THR A 128 11.37 11.45 -37.49
N GLY A 129 10.37 10.63 -37.76
CA GLY A 129 9.48 10.01 -36.76
C GLY A 129 8.24 10.83 -36.37
N LYS A 130 7.33 10.18 -35.61
CA LYS A 130 5.98 10.68 -35.26
C LYS A 130 5.95 12.00 -34.46
N LYS A 131 7.08 12.44 -33.87
CA LYS A 131 7.17 13.64 -33.00
C LYS A 131 7.64 14.92 -33.73
N GLY A 132 7.83 14.89 -35.04
CA GLY A 132 8.08 16.10 -35.84
C GLY A 132 9.38 16.86 -35.54
N LYS A 133 10.43 16.21 -35.02
CA LYS A 133 11.75 16.82 -34.75
C LYS A 133 12.89 16.05 -35.39
N SER A 134 13.85 16.78 -35.95
CA SER A 134 15.13 16.27 -36.48
C SER A 134 16.09 15.81 -35.36
N LEU A 135 17.21 15.19 -35.73
CA LEU A 135 18.27 14.84 -34.78
C LEU A 135 19.01 16.08 -34.29
N CYS A 136 19.20 17.09 -35.16
CA CYS A 136 19.80 18.38 -34.83
C CYS A 136 19.07 19.10 -33.68
N GLU A 137 17.74 19.03 -33.68
CA GLU A 137 16.88 19.64 -32.65
C GLU A 137 16.80 18.81 -31.36
N LYS A 138 17.30 17.57 -31.36
CA LYS A 138 17.25 16.69 -30.19
C LYS A 138 18.58 16.69 -29.43
N ILE A 139 19.70 16.84 -30.13
CA ILE A 139 21.04 16.59 -29.59
C ILE A 139 21.99 17.68 -30.06
N TYR A 140 22.82 18.20 -29.15
CA TYR A 140 23.93 19.11 -29.46
C TYR A 140 25.23 18.63 -28.83
N GLN A 141 26.35 19.20 -29.26
CA GLN A 141 27.67 18.96 -28.70
C GLN A 141 28.20 20.27 -28.08
N CYS A 142 28.69 20.22 -26.85
CA CYS A 142 29.35 21.37 -26.25
C CYS A 142 30.71 21.62 -26.92
N ARG A 143 31.04 22.87 -27.26
CA ARG A 143 32.36 23.23 -27.81
C ARG A 143 33.51 23.17 -26.81
N ILE A 144 33.21 23.33 -25.52
CA ILE A 144 34.21 23.41 -24.45
C ILE A 144 34.52 22.00 -23.91
N CYS A 145 33.50 21.29 -23.41
CA CYS A 145 33.71 19.95 -22.84
C CYS A 145 33.53 18.79 -23.83
N CYS A 146 33.22 19.09 -25.10
CA CYS A 146 33.02 18.10 -26.17
C CYS A 146 31.88 17.07 -25.94
N LYS A 147 31.14 17.16 -24.82
CA LYS A 147 30.05 16.23 -24.49
C LYS A 147 28.87 16.37 -25.45
N VAL A 148 28.31 15.24 -25.84
CA VAL A 148 27.08 15.15 -26.65
C VAL A 148 25.88 15.03 -25.72
N ILE A 149 24.98 16.01 -25.77
CA ILE A 149 23.92 16.21 -24.78
C ILE A 149 22.56 16.26 -25.47
N ARG A 150 21.57 15.56 -24.92
CA ARG A 150 20.18 15.65 -25.39
C ARG A 150 19.54 16.95 -24.87
N ARG A 151 18.91 17.75 -25.74
CA ARG A 151 18.26 19.04 -25.40
C ARG A 151 17.13 18.89 -24.38
N ASN A 152 16.49 17.72 -24.31
CA ASN A 152 15.46 17.43 -23.30
C ASN A 152 16.06 17.18 -21.91
N LYS A 153 17.32 16.74 -21.82
CA LYS A 153 18.04 16.59 -20.55
C LYS A 153 18.58 17.94 -20.09
N CYS A 154 19.26 18.66 -20.98
CA CYS A 154 19.80 20.00 -20.73
C CYS A 154 19.66 20.85 -21.99
N ARG A 155 19.00 22.02 -21.90
CA ARG A 155 18.98 22.97 -23.02
C ARG A 155 20.39 23.52 -23.25
N GLN A 156 20.72 23.82 -24.51
CA GLN A 156 22.06 24.28 -24.88
C GLN A 156 22.41 25.59 -24.17
N GLU A 157 21.47 26.52 -24.02
CA GLU A 157 21.69 27.78 -23.29
C GLU A 157 21.89 27.61 -21.77
N LEU A 158 21.48 26.48 -21.19
CA LEU A 158 21.61 26.20 -19.75
C LEU A 158 22.84 25.37 -19.41
N HIS A 159 23.58 24.90 -20.41
CA HIS A 159 24.73 24.04 -20.17
C HIS A 159 25.92 24.81 -19.64
N ARG A 160 26.36 24.43 -18.43
CA ARG A 160 27.67 24.82 -17.89
C ARG A 160 28.56 23.59 -17.84
N CYS A 161 29.79 23.72 -18.36
CA CYS A 161 30.78 22.66 -18.26
C CYS A 161 31.04 22.32 -16.78
N GLU A 162 31.44 21.06 -16.51
CA GLU A 162 31.74 20.55 -15.17
C GLU A 162 30.55 20.47 -14.19
N THR A 163 29.38 20.99 -14.59
CA THR A 163 28.16 20.85 -13.80
C THR A 163 27.42 19.55 -14.12
N THR A 164 26.80 18.97 -13.10
CA THR A 164 25.86 17.85 -13.20
C THR A 164 24.50 18.26 -12.62
N LYS A 165 23.43 17.59 -13.02
CA LYS A 165 22.10 17.86 -12.49
C LYS A 165 21.95 17.14 -11.15
N CYS A 166 21.78 17.88 -10.06
CA CYS A 166 21.50 17.29 -8.75
C CYS A 166 20.10 16.63 -8.75
N PRO A 167 19.96 15.36 -8.35
CA PRO A 167 18.67 14.67 -8.36
C PRO A 167 17.67 15.23 -7.34
N SER A 168 18.18 15.80 -6.25
CA SER A 168 17.35 16.33 -5.16
C SER A 168 16.80 17.73 -5.48
N CYS A 169 17.66 18.68 -5.86
CA CYS A 169 17.24 20.06 -6.12
C CYS A 169 16.91 20.35 -7.60
N ASN A 170 17.23 19.42 -8.52
CA ASN A 170 17.07 19.54 -9.97
C ASN A 170 17.85 20.70 -10.63
N GLN A 171 18.83 21.31 -9.94
CA GLN A 171 19.71 22.34 -10.49
C GLN A 171 21.01 21.75 -11.04
N TYR A 172 21.63 22.45 -12.00
CA TYR A 172 22.97 22.14 -12.50
C TYR A 172 24.03 22.74 -11.58
N VAL A 173 24.88 21.89 -11.03
CA VAL A 173 25.79 22.23 -9.94
C VAL A 173 27.13 21.53 -10.15
N ILE A 174 28.22 22.13 -9.67
CA ILE A 174 29.52 21.46 -9.61
C ILE A 174 29.43 20.45 -8.46
N ALA A 175 29.60 19.17 -8.76
CA ALA A 175 29.31 18.09 -7.81
C ALA A 175 30.14 18.19 -6.52
N THR A 176 31.38 18.68 -6.61
CA THR A 176 32.32 18.84 -5.50
C THR A 176 32.00 20.01 -4.57
N GLU A 177 31.22 21.00 -5.04
CA GLU A 177 30.93 22.23 -4.31
C GLU A 177 29.44 22.35 -3.91
N HIS A 178 28.63 21.36 -4.26
CA HIS A 178 27.19 21.46 -4.09
C HIS A 178 26.71 21.05 -2.69
N PHE A 179 26.31 22.04 -1.90
CA PHE A 179 25.53 21.84 -0.69
C PHE A 179 24.03 21.83 -1.03
N CYS A 180 23.43 20.63 -1.13
CA CYS A 180 22.01 20.48 -1.45
C CYS A 180 21.14 20.53 -0.19
N TYR A 181 20.22 21.48 -0.12
CA TYR A 181 19.21 21.53 0.95
C TYR A 181 17.89 20.90 0.48
N LEU A 182 17.18 20.25 1.41
CA LEU A 182 15.81 19.75 1.17
C LEU A 182 14.91 20.94 0.83
N LYS A 183 14.39 20.95 -0.39
CA LYS A 183 13.42 21.97 -0.80
C LYS A 183 12.11 21.74 -0.06
N LYS A 184 11.55 22.80 0.52
CA LYS A 184 10.17 22.80 1.02
C LYS A 184 9.25 22.51 -0.17
N ILE A 185 8.69 21.31 -0.20
CA ILE A 185 7.74 20.92 -1.24
C ILE A 185 6.41 21.59 -0.89
N SER A 186 5.83 22.31 -1.85
CA SER A 186 4.46 22.81 -1.69
C SER A 186 3.50 21.64 -1.50
N PRO A 187 2.58 21.67 -0.51
CA PRO A 187 1.61 20.61 -0.33
C PRO A 187 0.83 20.39 -1.63
N LYS A 188 0.62 19.12 -2.00
CA LYS A 188 -0.23 18.77 -3.13
C LYS A 188 -1.66 19.24 -2.82
N ARG A 189 -2.42 19.61 -3.86
CA ARG A 189 -3.84 19.90 -3.70
C ARG A 189 -4.54 18.67 -3.09
N PRO A 190 -5.48 18.86 -2.14
CA PRO A 190 -6.28 17.78 -1.59
C PRO A 190 -6.92 16.97 -2.73
N ASN A 191 -6.85 15.65 -2.63
CA ASN A 191 -7.50 14.74 -3.57
C ASN A 191 -8.74 14.20 -2.89
N GLU A 192 -9.90 14.40 -3.49
CA GLU A 192 -11.18 13.89 -2.99
C GLU A 192 -11.41 12.42 -3.37
N ARG A 193 -10.55 11.83 -4.20
CA ARG A 193 -10.61 10.41 -4.58
C ARG A 193 -10.05 9.50 -3.48
N LEU A 194 -10.62 9.62 -2.28
CA LEU A 194 -10.30 8.82 -1.12
C LEU A 194 -11.49 7.95 -0.76
N ILE A 195 -11.18 6.70 -0.40
CA ILE A 195 -12.12 5.77 0.21
C ILE A 195 -11.48 5.32 1.51
N PHE A 196 -12.18 5.47 2.63
CA PHE A 196 -11.80 4.90 3.91
C PHE A 196 -12.54 3.59 4.09
N PHE A 197 -11.91 2.57 4.62
CA PHE A 197 -12.60 1.30 4.86
C PHE A 197 -12.09 0.59 6.10
N ASP A 198 -12.91 -0.31 6.61
CA ASP A 198 -12.64 -1.15 7.78
C ASP A 198 -13.33 -2.50 7.61
N PHE A 199 -12.69 -3.58 8.06
CA PHE A 199 -13.25 -4.92 8.07
C PHE A 199 -13.48 -5.43 9.48
N GLU A 200 -14.61 -6.09 9.68
CA GLU A 200 -14.82 -6.95 10.85
C GLU A 200 -14.75 -8.41 10.42
N THR A 201 -14.20 -9.24 11.32
CA THR A 201 -13.95 -10.65 11.05
C THR A 201 -14.54 -11.54 12.12
N ASP A 202 -15.08 -12.68 11.68
CA ASP A 202 -15.30 -13.85 12.53
C ASP A 202 -13.97 -14.59 12.69
N GLN A 203 -13.63 -14.96 13.92
CA GLN A 203 -12.41 -15.70 14.26
C GLN A 203 -12.68 -17.04 14.98
N SER A 204 -13.94 -17.49 15.00
CA SER A 204 -14.36 -18.68 15.74
C SER A 204 -13.77 -19.99 15.21
N SER A 205 -13.39 -20.05 13.94
CA SER A 205 -12.72 -21.20 13.32
C SER A 205 -11.23 -21.27 13.60
N GLY A 206 -10.64 -20.25 14.23
CA GLY A 206 -9.19 -20.07 14.33
C GLY A 206 -8.57 -19.37 13.11
N GLU A 207 -9.37 -19.10 12.07
CA GLU A 207 -9.00 -18.25 10.93
C GLU A 207 -9.88 -17.00 10.94
N HIS A 208 -9.32 -15.86 10.55
CA HIS A 208 -10.10 -14.64 10.38
C HIS A 208 -10.86 -14.69 9.05
N ILE A 209 -12.18 -14.56 9.10
CA ILE A 209 -13.03 -14.49 7.92
C ILE A 209 -13.82 -13.19 7.96
N VAL A 210 -13.61 -12.33 6.96
CA VAL A 210 -14.33 -11.06 6.84
C VAL A 210 -15.82 -11.32 6.64
N ASN A 211 -16.63 -10.87 7.59
CA ASN A 211 -18.08 -11.00 7.55
C ASN A 211 -18.81 -9.65 7.53
N PHE A 212 -18.07 -8.55 7.67
CA PHE A 212 -18.58 -7.21 7.44
C PHE A 212 -17.47 -6.30 6.92
N ALA A 213 -17.82 -5.43 5.98
CA ALA A 213 -16.94 -4.38 5.48
C ALA A 213 -17.72 -3.08 5.30
N LEU A 214 -17.15 -1.98 5.77
CA LEU A 214 -17.67 -0.63 5.55
C LEU A 214 -16.66 0.15 4.70
N ALA A 215 -17.15 0.82 3.66
CA ALA A 215 -16.39 1.78 2.89
C ALA A 215 -17.07 3.15 2.98
N GLN A 216 -16.30 4.21 3.17
CA GLN A 216 -16.77 5.59 3.21
C GLN A 216 -15.96 6.44 2.22
N TYR A 217 -16.64 7.16 1.34
CA TYR A 217 -16.01 8.12 0.45
C TYR A 217 -15.63 9.41 1.20
N ALA A 218 -14.76 10.23 0.61
CA ALA A 218 -14.38 11.52 1.17
C ALA A 218 -15.55 12.48 1.42
N ASP A 219 -16.66 12.33 0.69
CA ASP A 219 -17.89 13.11 0.86
C ASP A 219 -18.81 12.60 1.98
N GLY A 220 -18.42 11.52 2.65
CA GLY A 220 -19.20 10.88 3.72
C GLY A 220 -20.18 9.80 3.25
N THR A 221 -20.30 9.56 1.93
CA THR A 221 -21.17 8.50 1.41
C THR A 221 -20.63 7.12 1.82
N GLU A 222 -21.49 6.25 2.32
CA GLU A 222 -21.10 4.93 2.81
C GLU A 222 -21.61 3.78 1.93
N LYS A 223 -20.82 2.72 1.87
CA LYS A 223 -21.16 1.45 1.23
C LYS A 223 -20.85 0.31 2.18
N MET A 224 -21.88 -0.44 2.53
CA MET A 224 -21.80 -1.59 3.43
C MET A 224 -21.82 -2.90 2.65
N PHE A 225 -21.04 -3.87 3.13
CA PHE A 225 -21.00 -5.24 2.64
C PHE A 225 -21.13 -6.18 3.83
N ASN A 226 -22.17 -7.02 3.81
CA ASN A 226 -22.54 -7.87 4.94
C ASN A 226 -22.39 -9.36 4.59
N GLY A 227 -22.16 -10.18 5.61
CA GLY A 227 -22.06 -11.62 5.50
C GLY A 227 -20.70 -12.12 5.02
N TYR A 228 -20.56 -13.44 4.92
CA TYR A 228 -19.28 -14.10 4.64
C TYR A 228 -18.74 -13.93 3.21
N SER A 229 -19.49 -13.24 2.34
CA SER A 229 -19.02 -12.77 1.03
C SER A 229 -18.62 -11.29 1.05
N ALA A 230 -18.61 -10.62 2.20
CA ALA A 230 -18.35 -9.19 2.33
C ALA A 230 -17.00 -8.78 1.71
N CYS A 231 -15.93 -9.53 1.95
CA CYS A 231 -14.63 -9.25 1.35
C CYS A 231 -14.64 -9.38 -0.19
N GLU A 232 -15.26 -10.43 -0.72
CA GLU A 232 -15.37 -10.64 -2.17
C GLU A 232 -16.19 -9.51 -2.82
N ASN A 233 -17.32 -9.14 -2.22
CA ASN A 233 -18.18 -8.08 -2.72
C ASN A 233 -17.51 -6.70 -2.61
N PHE A 234 -16.81 -6.43 -1.51
CA PHE A 234 -16.03 -5.21 -1.33
C PHE A 234 -14.95 -5.08 -2.40
N CYS A 235 -14.15 -6.13 -2.63
CA CYS A 235 -13.09 -6.10 -3.63
C CYS A 235 -13.65 -5.97 -5.05
N ALA A 236 -14.72 -6.71 -5.37
CA ALA A 236 -15.39 -6.62 -6.66
C ALA A 236 -15.98 -5.22 -6.92
N TRP A 237 -16.43 -4.53 -5.87
CA TRP A 237 -16.88 -3.14 -5.95
C TRP A 237 -15.72 -2.15 -6.08
N LEU A 238 -14.65 -2.32 -5.29
CA LEU A 238 -13.51 -1.41 -5.24
C LEU A 238 -12.71 -1.45 -6.54
N PHE A 239 -12.50 -2.62 -7.13
CA PHE A 239 -11.67 -2.80 -8.32
C PHE A 239 -12.49 -2.68 -9.61
N THR A 240 -13.11 -1.51 -9.77
CA THR A 240 -13.93 -1.18 -10.93
C THR A 240 -13.38 0.06 -11.67
N PRO A 241 -13.74 0.27 -12.96
CA PRO A 241 -13.34 1.46 -13.71
C PRO A 241 -13.74 2.79 -13.03
N GLU A 242 -14.83 2.80 -12.27
CA GLU A 242 -15.38 3.95 -11.55
C GLU A 242 -14.38 4.48 -10.52
N HIS A 243 -13.66 3.59 -9.84
CA HIS A 243 -12.67 3.95 -8.83
C HIS A 243 -11.27 4.15 -9.39
N LYS A 244 -11.10 4.23 -10.73
CA LYS A 244 -9.78 4.40 -11.34
C LYS A 244 -9.01 5.60 -10.77
N GLY A 245 -7.83 5.32 -10.22
CA GLY A 245 -6.95 6.31 -9.60
C GLY A 245 -7.33 6.74 -8.17
N PHE A 246 -8.31 6.09 -7.54
CA PHE A 246 -8.64 6.31 -6.13
C PHE A 246 -7.53 5.81 -5.19
N THR A 247 -7.57 6.32 -3.95
CA THR A 247 -6.75 5.81 -2.84
C THR A 247 -7.68 5.29 -1.75
N ALA A 248 -7.68 3.97 -1.55
CA ALA A 248 -8.34 3.30 -0.44
C ALA A 248 -7.42 3.30 0.79
N ILE A 249 -7.95 3.62 1.96
CA ILE A 249 -7.20 3.80 3.20
C ILE A 249 -7.89 3.00 4.29
N ALA A 250 -7.14 2.11 4.93
CA ALA A 250 -7.54 1.43 6.17
C ALA A 250 -6.53 1.72 7.28
N HIS A 251 -6.96 1.56 8.54
CA HIS A 251 -6.11 1.81 9.69
C HIS A 251 -5.50 0.51 10.19
N ASN A 252 -4.16 0.41 10.17
CA ASN A 252 -3.41 -0.83 10.36
C ASN A 252 -3.59 -1.85 9.21
N MET A 253 -3.85 -1.34 7.99
CA MET A 253 -4.04 -2.16 6.79
C MET A 253 -2.88 -3.14 6.56
N LYS A 254 -1.63 -2.70 6.80
CA LYS A 254 -0.43 -3.52 6.56
C LYS A 254 -0.35 -4.77 7.43
N GLY A 255 -0.99 -4.71 8.61
CA GLY A 255 -0.98 -5.78 9.61
C GLY A 255 -2.23 -6.65 9.58
N PHE A 256 -3.29 -6.23 8.89
CA PHE A 256 -4.58 -6.93 8.93
C PHE A 256 -5.32 -6.88 7.58
N ASP A 257 -6.07 -5.81 7.29
CA ASP A 257 -7.01 -5.74 6.15
C ASP A 257 -6.36 -6.02 4.79
N GLY A 258 -5.12 -5.56 4.64
CA GLY A 258 -4.34 -5.71 3.42
C GLY A 258 -4.09 -7.16 3.02
N GLN A 259 -4.07 -8.09 3.98
CA GLN A 259 -3.87 -9.52 3.73
C GLN A 259 -5.06 -10.10 2.94
N PHE A 260 -6.28 -9.73 3.31
CA PHE A 260 -7.50 -10.18 2.61
C PHE A 260 -7.57 -9.62 1.19
N ILE A 261 -7.24 -8.33 1.02
CA ILE A 261 -7.25 -7.70 -0.30
C ILE A 261 -6.16 -8.31 -1.19
N MET A 262 -4.95 -8.53 -0.66
CA MET A 262 -3.85 -9.17 -1.38
C MET A 262 -4.25 -10.58 -1.82
N ALA A 263 -4.81 -11.39 -0.91
CA ALA A 263 -5.28 -12.74 -1.22
C ALA A 263 -6.35 -12.74 -2.33
N TRP A 264 -7.29 -11.78 -2.29
CA TRP A 264 -8.31 -11.65 -3.32
C TRP A 264 -7.70 -11.31 -4.68
N ILE A 265 -6.78 -10.33 -4.76
CA ILE A 265 -6.13 -9.94 -6.04
C ILE A 265 -5.34 -11.12 -6.63
N LEU A 266 -4.61 -11.86 -5.79
CA LEU A 266 -3.85 -13.03 -6.21
C LEU A 266 -4.76 -14.15 -6.72
N LYS A 267 -5.91 -14.39 -6.08
CA LYS A 267 -6.94 -15.35 -6.53
C LYS A 267 -7.49 -15.02 -7.91
N GLN A 268 -7.50 -13.73 -8.32
CA GLN A 268 -7.85 -13.31 -9.68
C GLN A 268 -6.71 -13.50 -10.70
N GLY A 269 -5.57 -14.09 -10.31
CA GLY A 269 -4.40 -14.27 -11.17
C GLY A 269 -3.63 -12.97 -11.45
N MET A 270 -3.82 -11.94 -10.62
CA MET A 270 -3.13 -10.65 -10.77
C MET A 270 -1.99 -10.52 -9.76
N THR A 271 -0.88 -9.92 -10.19
CA THR A 271 0.25 -9.57 -9.33
C THR A 271 0.30 -8.04 -9.15
N PRO A 272 -0.12 -7.49 -8.00
CA PRO A 272 -0.09 -6.06 -7.78
C PRO A 272 1.33 -5.59 -7.42
N ASP A 273 1.61 -4.31 -7.71
CA ASP A 273 2.83 -3.68 -7.22
C ASP A 273 2.66 -3.41 -5.72
N VAL A 274 3.63 -3.83 -4.89
CA VAL A 274 3.56 -3.66 -3.43
C VAL A 274 4.76 -2.90 -2.90
N ILE A 275 4.54 -2.10 -1.85
CA ILE A 275 5.62 -1.51 -1.05
C ILE A 275 5.69 -2.28 0.26
N PRO A 276 6.72 -3.13 0.46
CA PRO A 276 6.87 -3.89 1.69
C PRO A 276 7.58 -3.09 2.78
N ASN A 277 7.38 -3.48 4.04
CA ASN A 277 8.21 -3.12 5.18
C ASN A 277 8.44 -4.36 6.04
N GLY A 278 9.58 -5.02 5.81
CA GLY A 278 9.77 -6.40 6.28
C GLY A 278 8.68 -7.31 5.71
N GLY A 279 8.01 -8.07 6.58
CA GLY A 279 6.89 -8.94 6.20
C GLY A 279 5.54 -8.23 6.03
N LEU A 280 5.46 -6.91 6.28
CA LEU A 280 4.20 -6.15 6.23
C LEU A 280 3.99 -5.44 4.89
N ILE A 281 2.73 -5.27 4.49
CA ILE A 281 2.35 -4.67 3.20
C ILE A 281 1.96 -3.20 3.41
N MET A 282 2.88 -2.25 3.26
CA MET A 282 2.57 -0.83 3.50
C MET A 282 1.59 -0.25 2.47
N SER A 283 1.71 -0.69 1.23
CA SER A 283 0.84 -0.24 0.14
C SER A 283 0.72 -1.30 -0.94
N ILE A 284 -0.46 -1.35 -1.56
CA ILE A 284 -0.78 -2.16 -2.73
C ILE A 284 -1.21 -1.21 -3.85
N LEU A 285 -0.71 -1.40 -5.06
CA LEU A 285 -1.13 -0.67 -6.25
C LEU A 285 -1.74 -1.66 -7.25
N HIS A 286 -3.03 -1.49 -7.51
CA HIS A 286 -3.74 -2.31 -8.49
C HIS A 286 -3.23 -1.99 -9.92
N PRO A 287 -2.78 -3.00 -10.69
CA PRO A 287 -2.04 -2.76 -11.94
C PRO A 287 -2.88 -2.10 -13.04
N CYS A 288 -4.14 -2.50 -13.17
CA CYS A 288 -5.04 -2.00 -14.22
C CYS A 288 -5.68 -0.64 -13.88
N PHE A 289 -6.38 -0.56 -12.74
CA PHE A 289 -7.13 0.64 -12.33
C PHE A 289 -6.27 1.72 -11.65
N LYS A 290 -5.00 1.44 -11.35
CA LYS A 290 -4.10 2.36 -10.63
C LYS A 290 -4.68 2.84 -9.28
N ILE A 291 -5.46 1.98 -8.64
CA ILE A 291 -6.02 2.17 -7.31
C ILE A 291 -4.92 1.87 -6.30
N ARG A 292 -4.68 2.80 -5.38
CA ARG A 292 -3.72 2.60 -4.28
C ARG A 292 -4.47 2.19 -3.03
N ILE A 293 -3.98 1.18 -2.34
CA ILE A 293 -4.43 0.83 -1.00
C ILE A 293 -3.27 1.17 -0.07
N VAL A 294 -3.57 1.91 0.99
CA VAL A 294 -2.55 2.51 1.86
C VAL A 294 -2.94 2.35 3.31
N ASP A 295 -1.95 2.01 4.14
CA ASP A 295 -2.11 2.00 5.59
C ASP A 295 -1.96 3.40 6.17
N SER A 296 -2.99 3.89 6.86
CA SER A 296 -2.94 5.18 7.56
C SER A 296 -1.96 5.18 8.75
N LEU A 297 -1.61 4.03 9.32
CA LEU A 297 -0.66 3.91 10.43
C LEU A 297 0.77 4.33 10.01
N ASN A 298 1.06 4.39 8.71
CA ASN A 298 2.32 4.93 8.20
C ASN A 298 2.44 6.46 8.37
N PHE A 299 1.31 7.15 8.54
CA PHE A 299 1.25 8.61 8.71
C PHE A 299 0.84 8.98 10.14
N LEU A 300 -0.01 8.16 10.76
CA LEU A 300 -0.52 8.34 12.11
C LEU A 300 -0.10 7.12 12.95
N PRO A 301 1.14 7.06 13.48
CA PRO A 301 1.70 5.87 14.13
C PRO A 301 1.17 5.69 15.56
N MET A 302 -0.14 5.58 15.69
CA MET A 302 -0.87 5.44 16.95
C MET A 302 -2.20 4.71 16.72
N PRO A 303 -2.78 4.08 17.76
CA PRO A 303 -4.10 3.47 17.66
C PRO A 303 -5.18 4.50 17.32
N LEU A 304 -6.19 4.06 16.55
CA LEU A 304 -7.36 4.88 16.18
C LEU A 304 -8.03 5.58 17.38
N SER A 305 -8.04 4.94 18.56
CA SER A 305 -8.60 5.53 19.79
C SER A 305 -7.86 6.78 20.27
N LYS A 306 -6.55 6.92 20.00
CA LYS A 306 -5.73 8.08 20.38
C LYS A 306 -5.80 9.21 19.35
N ILE A 307 -6.20 8.92 18.13
CA ILE A 307 -6.30 9.92 17.06
C ILE A 307 -7.28 11.03 17.47
N LEU A 308 -8.41 10.67 18.07
CA LEU A 308 -9.42 11.61 18.56
C LEU A 308 -8.84 12.57 19.62
N ASP A 309 -8.04 12.04 20.55
CA ASP A 309 -7.37 12.82 21.59
C ASP A 309 -6.37 13.82 20.97
N CYS A 310 -5.61 13.41 19.94
CA CYS A 310 -4.63 14.27 19.25
C CYS A 310 -5.27 15.46 18.53
N PHE A 311 -6.52 15.33 18.07
CA PHE A 311 -7.27 16.41 17.43
C PHE A 311 -8.18 17.18 18.40
N GLY A 312 -8.15 16.85 19.69
CA GLY A 312 -8.92 17.56 20.73
C GLY A 312 -10.42 17.23 20.74
N PHE A 313 -10.85 16.14 20.10
CA PHE A 313 -12.23 15.69 20.13
C PHE A 313 -12.53 15.03 21.49
N LYS A 314 -13.19 15.75 22.40
CA LYS A 314 -13.52 15.26 23.75
C LYS A 314 -14.80 14.43 23.82
N GLU A 315 -15.71 14.63 22.87
CA GLU A 315 -17.06 14.05 22.85
C GLU A 315 -17.14 12.76 22.03
N LEU A 316 -16.25 12.60 21.05
CA LEU A 316 -16.15 11.40 20.23
C LEU A 316 -15.18 10.42 20.88
N ARG A 317 -15.62 9.17 21.08
CA ARG A 317 -14.78 8.07 21.58
C ARG A 317 -14.94 6.87 20.66
N LYS A 318 -13.82 6.21 20.35
CA LYS A 318 -13.87 4.90 19.67
C LYS A 318 -14.56 3.89 20.59
N GLY A 319 -15.62 3.26 20.08
CA GLY A 319 -16.29 2.15 20.77
C GLY A 319 -15.43 0.86 20.77
N SER A 320 -15.77 -0.06 21.66
CA SER A 320 -15.22 -1.42 21.67
C SER A 320 -16.12 -2.34 20.85
N PHE A 321 -15.53 -3.23 20.05
CA PHE A 321 -16.28 -4.21 19.25
C PHE A 321 -16.24 -5.60 19.90
N PRO A 322 -17.38 -6.32 20.03
CA PRO A 322 -17.47 -7.63 20.66
C PRO A 322 -17.02 -8.75 19.70
N HIS A 323 -15.74 -8.75 19.36
CA HIS A 323 -15.18 -9.64 18.34
C HIS A 323 -15.39 -11.14 18.59
N LEU A 324 -15.51 -11.59 19.84
CA LEU A 324 -15.83 -13.00 20.15
C LEU A 324 -17.32 -13.33 19.96
N PHE A 325 -18.19 -12.33 19.95
CA PHE A 325 -19.62 -12.50 19.65
C PHE A 325 -19.88 -12.49 18.15
N ASN A 326 -18.94 -11.99 17.35
CA ASN A 326 -19.04 -11.86 15.90
C ASN A 326 -18.85 -13.22 15.20
N ILE A 327 -19.82 -14.11 15.36
CA ILE A 327 -19.81 -15.47 14.80
C ILE A 327 -21.01 -15.70 13.89
N LYS A 328 -20.96 -16.76 13.09
CA LYS A 328 -22.00 -17.10 12.10
C LYS A 328 -23.38 -17.24 12.70
N GLN A 329 -23.45 -17.85 13.87
CA GLN A 329 -24.69 -18.12 14.60
C GLN A 329 -25.37 -16.84 15.10
N ASN A 330 -24.59 -15.78 15.31
CA ASN A 330 -25.04 -14.53 15.94
C ASN A 330 -25.26 -13.39 14.95
N GLN A 331 -25.14 -13.61 13.64
CA GLN A 331 -25.28 -12.55 12.63
C GLN A 331 -26.67 -11.90 12.61
N ASN A 332 -27.70 -12.63 13.02
CA ASN A 332 -29.08 -12.15 13.13
C ASN A 332 -29.51 -11.97 14.60
N TYR A 333 -28.56 -11.78 15.52
CA TYR A 333 -28.86 -11.64 16.93
C TYR A 333 -29.60 -10.33 17.20
N GLU A 334 -30.83 -10.45 17.71
CA GLU A 334 -31.61 -9.37 18.28
C GLU A 334 -31.82 -9.67 19.76
N GLY A 335 -31.23 -8.87 20.66
CA GLY A 335 -31.27 -9.19 22.08
C GLY A 335 -30.58 -8.18 22.99
N ALA A 336 -30.26 -8.64 24.20
CA ALA A 336 -29.61 -7.83 25.23
C ALA A 336 -28.17 -7.45 24.85
N PHE A 337 -27.60 -6.53 25.60
CA PHE A 337 -26.21 -6.10 25.41
C PHE A 337 -25.24 -7.25 25.72
N TYR A 338 -24.12 -7.31 25.00
CA TYR A 338 -23.16 -8.41 25.09
C TYR A 338 -22.43 -8.41 26.43
N GLU A 339 -22.14 -9.59 26.97
CA GLU A 339 -21.29 -9.75 28.16
C GLU A 339 -19.86 -9.22 27.91
N ALA A 340 -19.23 -8.67 28.95
CA ALA A 340 -17.88 -8.09 28.87
C ALA A 340 -16.85 -9.06 28.28
N ARG A 341 -17.00 -10.37 28.54
CA ARG A 341 -16.12 -11.42 28.00
C ARG A 341 -16.01 -11.39 26.48
N PHE A 342 -17.05 -10.99 25.77
CA PHE A 342 -17.05 -11.00 24.30
C PHE A 342 -16.17 -9.90 23.66
N TYR A 343 -15.70 -8.96 24.47
CA TYR A 343 -14.79 -7.88 24.07
C TYR A 343 -13.32 -8.17 24.38
N SER A 344 -12.98 -9.37 24.89
CA SER A 344 -11.65 -9.78 25.36
C SER A 344 -10.92 -8.71 26.18
N PRO A 345 -11.48 -8.29 27.33
CA PRO A 345 -10.87 -7.28 28.20
C PRO A 345 -9.46 -7.67 28.67
N ASP A 346 -9.16 -8.97 28.74
CA ASP A 346 -7.86 -9.48 29.18
C ASP A 346 -6.76 -9.34 28.12
N SER A 347 -7.13 -9.12 26.84
CA SER A 347 -6.19 -8.77 25.78
C SER A 347 -5.93 -7.26 25.69
N MET A 348 -6.67 -6.44 26.45
CA MET A 348 -6.46 -4.99 26.49
C MET A 348 -5.32 -4.63 27.44
N GLY A 349 -4.53 -3.61 27.08
CA GLY A 349 -3.55 -3.03 28.00
C GLY A 349 -4.22 -2.45 29.26
N PRO A 350 -3.52 -2.35 30.41
CA PRO A 350 -4.14 -2.04 31.71
C PRO A 350 -5.05 -0.80 31.71
N ALA A 351 -4.56 0.33 31.18
CA ALA A 351 -5.33 1.57 31.08
C ALA A 351 -6.55 1.48 30.14
N ALA A 352 -6.45 0.69 29.05
CA ALA A 352 -7.57 0.48 28.14
C ALA A 352 -8.63 -0.43 28.77
N ARG A 353 -8.19 -1.47 29.49
CA ARG A 353 -9.06 -2.39 30.24
C ARG A 353 -9.84 -1.67 31.33
N GLU A 354 -9.15 -0.84 32.12
CA GLU A 354 -9.78 0.00 33.16
C GLU A 354 -10.84 0.91 32.53
N LYS A 355 -10.48 1.67 31.49
CA LYS A 355 -11.40 2.55 30.77
C LYS A 355 -12.60 1.80 30.17
N PHE A 356 -12.39 0.60 29.64
CA PHE A 356 -13.46 -0.26 29.12
C PHE A 356 -14.40 -0.71 30.25
N LEU A 357 -13.88 -1.22 31.37
CA LEU A 357 -14.70 -1.68 32.49
C LEU A 357 -15.49 -0.53 33.12
N THR A 358 -14.89 0.65 33.29
CA THR A 358 -15.60 1.84 33.80
C THR A 358 -16.76 2.25 32.88
N TRP A 359 -16.59 2.13 31.56
CA TRP A 359 -17.65 2.43 30.60
C TRP A 359 -18.70 1.32 30.49
N TYR A 360 -18.29 0.06 30.50
CA TYR A 360 -19.19 -1.10 30.44
C TYR A 360 -20.13 -1.14 31.66
N VAL A 361 -19.62 -0.72 32.82
CA VAL A 361 -20.34 -0.67 34.11
C VAL A 361 -20.87 0.74 34.40
N THR A 362 -21.51 1.43 33.45
CA THR A 362 -22.32 2.59 33.87
C THR A 362 -23.52 2.10 34.68
N ILE A 363 -23.89 2.81 35.74
CA ILE A 363 -24.99 2.41 36.64
C ILE A 363 -26.28 2.18 35.83
N ALA A 364 -26.59 3.03 34.87
CA ALA A 364 -27.77 2.86 34.01
C ALA A 364 -27.69 1.60 33.12
N SER A 365 -26.54 1.31 32.50
CA SER A 365 -26.38 0.11 31.65
C SER A 365 -26.36 -1.18 32.47
N ALA A 366 -25.75 -1.17 33.65
CA ALA A 366 -25.74 -2.29 34.58
C ALA A 366 -27.15 -2.55 35.15
N CYS A 367 -27.87 -1.51 35.60
CA CYS A 367 -29.22 -1.63 36.13
C CYS A 367 -30.22 -2.12 35.07
N ILE A 368 -30.14 -1.61 33.83
CA ILE A 368 -31.04 -2.06 32.75
C ILE A 368 -30.74 -3.50 32.33
N ALA A 369 -29.47 -3.91 32.31
CA ALA A 369 -29.07 -5.27 31.97
C ALA A 369 -29.54 -6.26 33.04
N VAL A 370 -29.31 -5.96 34.32
CA VAL A 370 -29.78 -6.80 35.44
C VAL A 370 -31.31 -6.90 35.46
N PHE A 371 -32.01 -5.78 35.28
CA PHE A 371 -33.48 -5.77 35.22
C PHE A 371 -34.02 -6.63 34.06
N ARG A 372 -33.43 -6.51 32.86
CA ARG A 372 -33.85 -7.31 31.69
C ARG A 372 -33.51 -8.78 31.81
N SER A 373 -32.40 -9.13 32.47
CA SER A 373 -31.96 -10.51 32.61
C SER A 373 -32.66 -11.27 33.73
N LEU A 374 -33.05 -10.60 34.82
CA LEU A 374 -33.63 -11.26 35.99
C LEU A 374 -35.14 -11.05 36.15
N HIS A 375 -35.71 -9.99 35.58
CA HIS A 375 -37.08 -9.57 35.91
C HIS A 375 -37.99 -9.32 34.70
N ALA A 376 -37.47 -9.26 33.46
CA ALA A 376 -38.31 -9.14 32.28
C ALA A 376 -38.79 -10.51 31.80
N THR A 377 -40.11 -10.67 31.64
CA THR A 377 -40.67 -11.88 31.03
C THR A 377 -40.45 -11.84 29.51
N PRO A 378 -40.14 -12.98 28.86
CA PRO A 378 -39.95 -13.03 27.41
C PRO A 378 -41.17 -12.45 26.66
N ASN A 379 -40.93 -11.68 25.60
CA ASN A 379 -41.95 -11.06 24.74
C ASN A 379 -42.87 -10.02 25.41
N THR A 380 -42.39 -9.29 26.42
CA THR A 380 -43.13 -8.15 26.98
C THR A 380 -42.44 -6.81 26.65
N ILE A 381 -43.25 -5.81 26.30
CA ILE A 381 -42.79 -4.43 26.08
C ILE A 381 -43.13 -3.64 27.35
N ALA A 382 -42.17 -2.87 27.87
CA ALA A 382 -42.41 -1.99 29.01
C ALA A 382 -43.44 -0.92 28.64
N MET A 383 -44.50 -0.80 29.45
CA MET A 383 -45.56 0.17 29.23
C MET A 383 -45.05 1.58 29.56
N VAL A 384 -45.09 2.50 28.59
CA VAL A 384 -44.83 3.91 28.85
C VAL A 384 -46.01 4.47 29.65
N PRO A 385 -45.79 5.17 30.79
CA PRO A 385 -46.88 5.77 31.56
C PRO A 385 -47.74 6.68 30.68
N ILE A 386 -49.06 6.69 30.90
CA ILE A 386 -50.07 7.41 30.07
C ILE A 386 -49.76 8.91 29.95
N HIS A 387 -49.03 9.47 30.91
CA HIS A 387 -48.63 10.86 30.90
C HIS A 387 -47.24 11.12 30.33
N GLY A 388 -46.44 10.10 29.96
CA GLY A 388 -45.04 10.26 29.54
C GLY A 388 -44.08 10.52 30.71
N TYR A 389 -42.78 10.66 30.41
CA TYR A 389 -41.74 10.99 31.39
C TYR A 389 -41.60 12.51 31.59
N VAL A 390 -42.71 13.22 31.81
CA VAL A 390 -42.77 14.71 31.72
C VAL A 390 -42.44 15.43 33.02
N ASN A 391 -41.98 14.72 34.03
CA ASN A 391 -41.61 15.34 35.28
C ASN A 391 -40.11 15.64 35.25
N ASP A 392 -39.74 16.92 35.40
CA ASP A 392 -38.35 17.42 35.61
C ASP A 392 -37.68 16.88 36.90
N ILE A 393 -38.26 15.83 37.48
CA ILE A 393 -37.80 15.13 38.65
C ILE A 393 -36.67 14.20 38.19
N ARG A 394 -35.45 14.50 38.62
CA ARG A 394 -34.24 13.74 38.24
C ARG A 394 -34.09 12.42 38.99
N TYR A 395 -35.13 11.99 39.71
CA TYR A 395 -35.15 10.78 40.53
C TYR A 395 -36.48 10.04 40.36
N SER A 396 -36.45 8.71 40.53
CA SER A 396 -37.66 7.90 40.55
C SER A 396 -38.28 7.90 41.96
N PRO A 397 -39.60 8.14 42.12
CA PRO A 397 -40.27 8.01 43.41
C PRO A 397 -40.07 6.64 44.07
N ASP A 398 -40.00 5.58 43.27
CA ASP A 398 -39.74 4.23 43.77
C ASP A 398 -38.28 4.04 44.20
N SER A 399 -37.33 4.75 43.57
CA SER A 399 -35.94 4.77 44.03
C SER A 399 -35.80 5.44 45.40
N ILE A 400 -36.51 6.54 45.65
CA ILE A 400 -36.54 7.20 46.97
C ILE A 400 -37.13 6.25 48.01
N ARG A 401 -38.29 5.65 47.73
CA ARG A 401 -38.94 4.70 48.65
C ARG A 401 -38.04 3.51 48.98
N TRP A 402 -37.29 3.02 48.00
CA TRP A 402 -36.34 1.94 48.23
C TRP A 402 -35.16 2.39 49.11
N LEU A 403 -34.60 3.58 48.87
CA LEU A 403 -33.54 4.15 49.70
C LEU A 403 -34.02 4.38 51.14
N ASP A 404 -35.25 4.87 51.33
CA ASP A 404 -35.87 5.00 52.67
C ASP A 404 -36.06 3.63 53.34
N PHE A 405 -36.51 2.62 52.58
CA PHE A 405 -36.64 1.26 53.08
C PHE A 405 -35.30 0.67 53.54
N VAL A 406 -34.24 0.82 52.73
CA VAL A 406 -32.89 0.36 53.08
C VAL A 406 -32.33 1.13 54.28
N SER A 407 -32.51 2.46 54.29
CA SER A 407 -32.11 3.31 55.41
C SER A 407 -32.76 2.84 56.72
N HIS A 408 -34.05 2.49 56.68
CA HIS A 408 -34.78 1.96 57.83
C HIS A 408 -34.36 0.54 58.21
N ASN A 409 -34.26 -0.37 57.23
CA ASN A 409 -34.00 -1.79 57.46
C ASN A 409 -32.55 -2.05 57.92
N GLU A 410 -31.59 -1.31 57.37
CA GLU A 410 -30.17 -1.45 57.69
C GLU A 410 -29.71 -0.42 58.74
N ASN A 411 -30.61 0.47 59.19
CA ASN A 411 -30.35 1.51 60.17
C ASN A 411 -29.15 2.41 59.80
N ILE A 412 -29.04 2.74 58.51
CA ILE A 412 -28.02 3.63 57.95
C ILE A 412 -28.67 4.91 57.43
N VAL A 413 -28.00 6.06 57.56
CA VAL A 413 -28.53 7.33 57.03
C VAL A 413 -28.12 7.48 55.56
N ILE A 414 -29.11 7.53 54.67
CA ILE A 414 -28.88 7.68 53.22
C ILE A 414 -29.40 9.05 52.78
N LEU A 415 -28.49 9.89 52.28
CA LEU A 415 -28.83 11.21 51.73
C LEU A 415 -29.26 11.09 50.26
N HIS A 416 -30.43 11.62 49.93
CA HIS A 416 -30.99 11.71 48.58
C HIS A 416 -31.70 13.06 48.39
N ASP A 417 -32.16 13.34 47.16
CA ASP A 417 -32.66 14.65 46.73
C ASP A 417 -33.87 15.19 47.51
N LEU A 418 -34.51 14.34 48.33
CA LEU A 418 -35.66 14.69 49.18
C LEU A 418 -35.32 14.81 50.68
N ASN A 419 -34.13 14.39 51.13
CA ASN A 419 -33.74 14.42 52.54
C ASN A 419 -32.31 14.98 52.80
N GLY A 420 -31.63 15.50 51.77
CA GLY A 420 -30.32 16.15 51.86
C GLY A 420 -29.96 16.92 50.59
N THR A 421 -29.08 17.92 50.69
CA THR A 421 -28.68 18.79 49.56
C THR A 421 -27.81 18.05 48.53
N GLY A 422 -28.41 17.20 47.69
CA GLY A 422 -27.79 16.55 46.53
C GLY A 422 -26.60 15.61 46.83
N GLU A 423 -26.22 14.80 45.84
CA GLU A 423 -25.06 13.88 45.94
C GLU A 423 -23.76 14.64 46.28
N LYS A 424 -23.23 14.45 47.50
CA LYS A 424 -21.83 14.80 47.78
C LYS A 424 -20.92 13.74 47.17
N LYS A 425 -20.12 14.18 46.19
CA LYS A 425 -18.99 13.48 45.59
C LYS A 425 -18.08 12.89 46.67
N ASN A 426 -18.16 11.59 46.93
CA ASN A 426 -17.25 10.90 47.84
C ASN A 426 -15.89 10.68 47.14
N LEU A 427 -14.90 11.45 47.58
CA LEU A 427 -13.49 11.18 47.37
C LEU A 427 -13.12 9.92 48.17
N TRP A 428 -12.81 8.83 47.49
CA TRP A 428 -12.22 7.65 48.10
C TRP A 428 -10.83 8.01 48.64
N HIS A 429 -10.72 8.21 49.95
CA HIS A 429 -9.45 8.14 50.65
C HIS A 429 -9.17 6.68 51.00
N PHE A 430 -8.09 6.15 50.42
CA PHE A 430 -7.40 4.97 50.91
C PHE A 430 -7.06 5.15 52.40
N CYS A 431 -7.37 4.14 53.22
CA CYS A 431 -6.72 3.98 54.51
C CYS A 431 -6.40 2.50 54.75
N ARG A 432 -5.09 2.22 54.70
CA ARG A 432 -4.27 1.05 55.08
C ARG A 432 -4.85 -0.35 55.02
#